data_AF-W7Q3Z8-F1
#
_entry.id   AF-W7Q3Z8-F1
#
_cell.length_a   1.000
_cell.length_b   1.000
_cell.length_c   1.000
_cell.angle_alpha   90.00
_cell.angle_beta   90.00
_cell.angle_gamma   90.00
#
_symmetry.space_group_name_H-M   'P 1'
#
loop_
_entity.id
_entity.type
_entity.pdbx_description
1 polymer ?
#
loop_
_entity_poly.entity_id
_entity_poly.type
_entity_poly.pdbx_seq_one_letter_code
_entity_poly.pdbx_strand_id
1 'polypeptide(L)'
;MLNLSNKALSNLEISIPCLAEQNRILDQLSELNEQCVAVQSIYQQKLTALAELKQSLLQKAFSGELTAGNNVVPITSAKESSAPPTTDSPAFAAHIMAVAYHWHESQGKNKTFGHVKAQKTLHLVEALAQIDLGRAPIKDAAGPNDFAHMRTAEKWARENDYYDFVQRPEGKRGYDFVKGKRYSEWLARALGAVEPYKSALDRVVRLLMPLDTQKAELVATVYAAWNNLLLDGHKPTEADIVHEARDNWHPDKQQYTRQQFREAIDRLRSHGMVPTGAGKRVTGQESFEL
;
A
#
# COMPACT_ATOMS: atom_id res chain seq x y z
N MET A 1 2.95 11.12 28.38
CA MET A 1 3.53 11.67 27.14
C MET A 1 4.89 12.24 27.50
N LEU A 2 5.96 11.79 26.84
CA LEU A 2 7.27 12.42 26.97
C LEU A 2 7.22 13.69 26.09
N ASN A 3 7.06 14.85 26.71
CA ASN A 3 7.04 16.13 26.02
C ASN A 3 8.34 16.88 26.33
N LEU A 4 9.07 17.32 25.30
CA LEU A 4 10.15 18.30 25.49
C LEU A 4 9.52 19.69 25.70
N SER A 5 9.65 20.24 26.90
CA SER A 5 9.23 21.60 27.18
C SER A 5 10.23 22.62 26.61
N ASN A 6 9.80 23.85 26.34
CA ASN A 6 10.71 24.93 25.97
C ASN A 6 11.83 25.11 27.00
N LYS A 7 11.52 24.93 28.30
CA LYS A 7 12.51 24.94 29.38
C LYS A 7 13.53 23.79 29.26
N ALA A 8 13.11 22.61 28.82
CA ALA A 8 14.00 21.48 28.58
C ALA A 8 14.89 21.69 27.35
N LEU A 9 14.38 22.32 26.28
CA LEU A 9 15.16 22.69 25.11
C LEU A 9 16.19 23.78 25.43
N SER A 10 15.80 24.81 26.18
CA SER A 10 16.70 25.90 26.58
C SER A 10 17.82 25.45 27.51
N ASN A 11 17.62 24.36 28.25
CA ASN A 11 18.61 23.79 29.15
C ASN A 11 19.40 22.63 28.52
N LEU A 12 19.19 22.34 27.23
CA LEU A 12 19.93 21.30 26.54
C LEU A 12 21.35 21.78 26.25
N GLU A 13 22.32 21.22 26.95
CA GLU A 13 23.73 21.48 26.68
C GLU A 13 24.12 20.81 25.36
N ILE A 14 24.31 21.62 24.33
CA ILE A 14 24.79 21.17 23.02
C ILE A 14 26.23 21.63 22.88
N SER A 15 27.15 20.69 22.66
CA SER A 15 28.51 21.01 22.29
C SER A 15 28.52 21.55 20.85
N ILE A 16 28.86 22.82 20.69
CA ILE A 16 28.94 23.48 19.39
C ILE A 16 30.42 23.61 19.02
N PRO A 17 30.97 22.68 18.21
CA PRO A 17 32.36 22.78 17.77
C PRO A 17 32.50 23.91 16.74
N CYS A 18 33.73 24.25 16.36
CA CYS A 18 33.95 25.30 15.35
C CYS A 18 33.36 24.90 13.99
N LEU A 19 33.05 25.89 13.14
CA LEU A 19 32.40 25.64 11.83
C LEU A 19 33.18 24.65 10.95
N ALA A 20 34.51 24.68 11.01
CA ALA A 20 35.35 23.74 10.28
C ALA A 20 35.10 22.29 10.71
N GLU A 21 34.97 22.06 12.02
CA GLU A 21 34.69 20.74 12.58
C GLU A 21 33.24 20.30 12.35
N GLN A 22 32.28 21.23 12.37
CA GLN A 22 30.90 20.93 12.00
C GLN A 22 30.79 20.44 10.54
N ASN A 23 31.46 21.13 9.61
CA ASN A 23 31.48 20.73 8.20
C ASN A 23 32.15 19.36 8.03
N ARG A 24 33.27 19.11 8.73
CA ARG A 24 33.93 17.80 8.72
C ARG A 24 33.00 16.67 9.18
N ILE A 25 32.21 16.90 10.23
CA ILE A 25 31.23 15.93 10.72
C ILE A 25 30.09 15.73 9.72
N LEU A 26 29.60 16.79 9.08
CA LEU A 26 28.57 16.72 8.06
C LEU A 26 29.02 15.89 6.85
N ASP A 27 30.25 16.08 6.38
CA ASP A 27 30.81 15.31 5.27
C ASP A 27 30.85 13.81 5.62
N GLN A 28 31.32 13.47 6.83
CA GLN A 28 31.35 12.09 7.31
C GLN A 28 29.95 11.47 7.44
N LEU A 29 28.96 12.24 7.89
CA LEU A 29 27.57 11.79 7.99
C LEU A 29 26.93 11.61 6.62
N SER A 30 27.22 12.51 5.66
CA SER A 30 26.74 12.39 4.28
C SER A 30 27.30 11.13 3.63
N GLU A 31 28.61 10.90 3.76
CA GLU A 31 29.27 9.70 3.25
C GLU A 31 28.68 8.42 3.86
N LEU A 32 28.50 8.40 5.18
CA LEU A 32 27.88 7.25 5.87
C LEU A 32 26.44 7.02 5.42
N ASN A 33 25.66 8.08 5.20
CA ASN A 33 24.29 7.99 4.71
C ASN A 33 24.24 7.45 3.27
N GLU A 34 25.13 7.93 2.40
CA GLU A 34 25.25 7.42 1.03
C GLU A 34 25.59 5.93 1.01
N GLN A 35 26.52 5.48 1.87
CA GLN A 35 26.86 4.07 2.04
C GLN A 35 25.65 3.26 2.53
N CYS A 36 24.90 3.75 3.52
CA CYS A 36 23.69 3.11 4.00
C CYS A 36 22.64 2.95 2.89
N VAL A 37 22.39 4.00 2.12
CA VAL A 37 21.44 3.98 1.00
C VAL A 37 21.89 2.99 -0.08
N ALA A 38 23.18 2.95 -0.41
CA ALA A 38 23.74 2.03 -1.38
C ALA A 38 23.56 0.56 -0.94
N VAL A 39 23.88 0.23 0.32
CA VAL A 39 23.69 -1.12 0.87
C VAL A 39 22.22 -1.52 0.88
N GLN A 40 21.32 -0.61 1.29
CA GLN A 40 19.88 -0.86 1.26
C GLN A 40 19.39 -1.14 -0.16
N SER A 41 19.88 -0.39 -1.16
CA SER A 41 19.56 -0.61 -2.57
C SER A 41 20.02 -1.99 -3.05
N ILE A 42 21.26 -2.39 -2.75
CA ILE A 42 21.80 -3.72 -3.10
C ILE A 42 20.97 -4.83 -2.46
N TYR A 43 20.60 -4.67 -1.19
CA TYR A 43 19.78 -5.66 -0.49
C TYR A 43 18.40 -5.80 -1.14
N GLN A 44 17.77 -4.69 -1.52
CA GLN A 44 16.50 -4.66 -2.24
C GLN A 44 16.63 -5.37 -3.61
N GLN A 45 17.68 -5.09 -4.38
CA GLN A 45 17.96 -5.73 -5.66
C GLN A 45 18.15 -7.25 -5.51
N LYS A 46 18.88 -7.70 -4.48
CA LYS A 46 19.07 -9.12 -4.20
C LYS A 46 17.76 -9.83 -3.86
N LEU A 47 16.87 -9.19 -3.09
CA LEU A 47 15.54 -9.74 -2.81
C LEU A 47 14.69 -9.86 -4.07
N THR A 48 14.72 -8.84 -4.95
CA THR A 48 14.04 -8.88 -6.24
C THR A 48 14.60 -10.00 -7.11
N ALA A 49 15.92 -10.10 -7.26
CA ALA A 49 16.57 -11.15 -8.05
C ALA A 49 16.28 -12.55 -7.50
N LEU A 50 16.20 -12.73 -6.17
CA LEU A 50 15.80 -14.00 -5.56
C LEU A 50 14.33 -14.34 -5.85
N ALA A 51 13.44 -13.35 -5.84
CA ALA A 51 12.04 -13.54 -6.19
C ALA A 51 11.88 -13.93 -7.68
N GLU A 52 12.58 -13.23 -8.57
CA GLU A 52 12.62 -13.51 -10.01
C GLU A 52 13.22 -14.89 -10.28
N LEU A 53 14.33 -15.25 -9.62
CA LEU A 53 14.94 -16.57 -9.75
C LEU A 53 13.98 -17.67 -9.28
N LYS A 54 13.31 -17.46 -8.14
CA LYS A 54 12.29 -18.40 -7.64
C LYS A 54 11.14 -18.53 -8.63
N GLN A 55 10.69 -17.43 -9.23
CA GLN A 55 9.64 -17.42 -10.24
C GLN A 55 10.08 -18.14 -11.52
N SER A 56 11.31 -17.91 -11.99
CA SER A 56 11.89 -18.60 -13.15
C SER A 56 12.01 -20.10 -12.92
N LEU A 57 12.46 -20.52 -11.73
CA LEU A 57 12.55 -21.93 -11.35
C LEU A 57 11.17 -22.58 -11.27
N LEU A 58 10.18 -21.89 -10.71
CA LEU A 58 8.80 -22.37 -10.68
C LEU A 58 8.22 -22.48 -12.09
N GLN A 59 8.42 -21.48 -12.95
CA GLN A 59 7.99 -21.53 -14.34
C GLN A 59 8.59 -22.73 -15.07
N LYS A 60 9.90 -22.97 -14.95
CA LYS A 60 10.58 -24.12 -15.55
C LYS A 60 10.12 -25.47 -14.96
N ALA A 61 9.71 -25.49 -13.69
CA ALA A 61 9.13 -26.68 -13.05
C ALA A 61 7.71 -26.97 -13.54
N PHE A 62 6.90 -25.93 -13.80
CA PHE A 62 5.52 -26.06 -14.25
C PHE A 62 5.37 -26.21 -15.77
N SER A 63 6.29 -25.68 -16.58
CA SER A 63 6.32 -25.89 -18.04
C SER A 63 6.83 -27.29 -18.43
N GLY A 64 7.25 -28.10 -17.46
CA GLY A 64 7.82 -29.43 -17.69
C GLY A 64 9.22 -29.40 -18.30
N GLU A 65 9.83 -28.22 -18.45
CA GLU A 65 11.20 -28.05 -18.97
C GLU A 65 12.25 -28.70 -18.07
N LEU A 66 12.00 -28.78 -16.76
CA LEU A 66 12.87 -29.52 -15.81
C LEU A 66 12.64 -31.04 -15.84
N THR A 67 11.54 -31.51 -16.45
CA THR A 67 11.15 -32.92 -16.54
C THR A 67 11.18 -33.44 -17.98
N ALA A 68 11.81 -32.73 -18.92
CA ALA A 68 11.93 -33.12 -20.32
C ALA A 68 12.78 -34.39 -20.57
N GLY A 69 13.11 -35.14 -19.51
CA GLY A 69 13.46 -36.56 -19.58
C GLY A 69 12.30 -37.42 -19.06
N ASN A 70 11.53 -37.97 -20.00
CA ASN A 70 10.52 -39.03 -19.89
C ASN A 70 9.04 -38.65 -19.58
N ASN A 71 8.26 -38.73 -20.66
CA ASN A 71 6.85 -39.20 -20.78
C ASN A 71 5.87 -38.85 -19.66
N VAL A 72 5.08 -37.76 -19.85
CA VAL A 72 3.70 -37.71 -19.33
C VAL A 72 2.76 -36.90 -20.25
N VAL A 73 1.57 -37.48 -20.41
CA VAL A 73 0.28 -37.03 -20.96
C VAL A 73 0.03 -35.50 -21.00
N PRO A 74 -0.55 -34.96 -22.10
CA PRO A 74 -0.83 -33.53 -22.23
C PRO A 74 -1.90 -33.06 -21.24
N ILE A 75 -1.55 -32.09 -20.40
CA ILE A 75 -2.51 -31.24 -19.71
C ILE A 75 -3.09 -30.30 -20.78
N THR A 76 -4.39 -30.40 -21.02
CA THR A 76 -5.11 -29.48 -21.91
C THR A 76 -4.98 -28.06 -21.37
N SER A 77 -4.21 -27.24 -22.08
CA SER A 77 -4.00 -25.82 -21.82
C SER A 77 -5.34 -25.10 -21.73
N ALA A 78 -5.72 -24.68 -20.52
CA ALA A 78 -6.79 -23.71 -20.35
C ALA A 78 -6.34 -22.40 -21.03
N LYS A 79 -7.17 -21.94 -21.98
CA LYS A 79 -6.99 -20.75 -22.82
C LYS A 79 -6.24 -19.61 -22.11
N GLU A 80 -5.01 -19.36 -22.57
CA GLU A 80 -4.38 -18.05 -22.41
C GLU A 80 -5.23 -17.02 -23.18
N SER A 81 -5.83 -16.07 -22.46
CA SER A 81 -6.30 -14.83 -23.07
C SER A 81 -5.16 -13.82 -22.97
N SER A 82 -4.77 -13.31 -24.14
CA SER A 82 -3.50 -12.63 -24.46
C SER A 82 -3.54 -11.11 -24.27
N ALA A 83 -4.22 -10.60 -23.25
CA ALA A 83 -4.13 -9.18 -22.88
C ALA A 83 -4.19 -9.00 -21.36
N PRO A 84 -3.40 -8.08 -20.78
CA PRO A 84 -3.54 -7.74 -19.36
C PRO A 84 -4.98 -7.27 -19.08
N PRO A 85 -5.53 -7.59 -17.89
CA PRO A 85 -6.88 -7.14 -17.53
C PRO A 85 -6.94 -5.61 -17.50
N THR A 86 -8.09 -5.04 -17.87
CA THR A 86 -8.33 -3.60 -17.76
C THR A 86 -8.24 -3.17 -16.30
N THR A 87 -7.82 -1.94 -16.05
CA THR A 87 -7.55 -1.45 -14.69
C THR A 87 -8.80 -1.44 -13.81
N ASP A 88 -9.97 -1.27 -14.42
CA ASP A 88 -11.28 -1.23 -13.77
C ASP A 88 -11.86 -2.61 -13.44
N SER A 89 -11.18 -3.68 -13.83
CA SER A 89 -11.66 -5.05 -13.63
C SER A 89 -11.41 -5.57 -12.21
N PRO A 90 -12.26 -6.51 -11.72
CA PRO A 90 -12.01 -7.23 -10.47
C PRO A 90 -10.66 -7.97 -10.46
N ALA A 91 -10.23 -8.48 -11.63
CA ALA A 91 -8.96 -9.17 -11.80
C ALA A 91 -7.76 -8.26 -11.50
N PHE A 92 -7.78 -7.04 -12.01
CA PHE A 92 -6.70 -6.09 -11.80
C PHE A 92 -6.61 -5.62 -10.34
N ALA A 93 -7.76 -5.40 -9.69
CA ALA A 93 -7.81 -5.13 -8.26
C ALA A 93 -7.24 -6.30 -7.43
N ALA A 94 -7.56 -7.55 -7.81
CA ALA A 94 -6.98 -8.75 -7.19
C ALA A 94 -5.46 -8.83 -7.38
N HIS A 95 -4.95 -8.46 -8.57
CA HIS A 95 -3.51 -8.38 -8.84
C HIS A 95 -2.80 -7.38 -7.91
N ILE A 96 -3.35 -6.17 -7.73
CA ILE A 96 -2.79 -5.17 -6.81
C ILE A 96 -2.70 -5.73 -5.38
N MET A 97 -3.79 -6.34 -4.88
CA MET A 97 -3.82 -6.88 -3.52
C MET A 97 -2.81 -8.00 -3.31
N ALA A 98 -2.66 -8.89 -4.29
CA ALA A 98 -1.73 -10.00 -4.20
C ALA A 98 -0.25 -9.57 -4.28
N VAL A 99 0.08 -8.58 -5.11
CA VAL A 99 1.44 -8.02 -5.17
C VAL A 99 1.77 -7.28 -3.87
N ALA A 100 0.83 -6.50 -3.33
CA ALA A 100 1.01 -5.86 -2.04
C ALA A 100 1.20 -6.87 -0.90
N TYR A 101 0.42 -7.96 -0.88
CA TYR A 101 0.63 -9.06 0.05
C TYR A 101 2.02 -9.71 -0.11
N HIS A 102 2.45 -9.97 -1.34
CA HIS A 102 3.75 -10.60 -1.62
C HIS A 102 4.91 -9.80 -1.01
N TRP A 103 4.88 -8.47 -1.08
CA TRP A 103 5.88 -7.64 -0.41
C TRP A 103 5.75 -7.62 1.12
N HIS A 104 4.53 -7.73 1.68
CA HIS A 104 4.40 -7.92 3.12
C HIS A 104 5.01 -9.27 3.56
N GLU A 105 4.80 -10.32 2.77
CA GLU A 105 5.37 -11.64 3.04
C GLU A 105 6.90 -11.66 2.93
N SER A 106 7.48 -11.00 1.91
CA SER A 106 8.94 -10.95 1.75
C SER A 106 9.66 -10.27 2.92
N GLN A 107 8.95 -9.46 3.70
CA GLN A 107 9.44 -8.80 4.92
C GLN A 107 9.00 -9.50 6.21
N GLY A 108 8.41 -10.70 6.14
CA GLY A 108 7.90 -11.44 7.30
C GLY A 108 6.71 -10.78 8.00
N LYS A 109 6.01 -9.86 7.31
CA LYS A 109 4.88 -9.07 7.83
C LYS A 109 3.53 -9.46 7.22
N ASN A 110 3.44 -10.64 6.62
CA ASN A 110 2.22 -11.19 6.00
C ASN A 110 1.00 -11.16 6.94
N LYS A 111 1.18 -11.39 8.25
CA LYS A 111 0.08 -11.33 9.25
C LYS A 111 -0.50 -9.92 9.47
N THR A 112 0.12 -8.88 8.93
CA THR A 112 -0.41 -7.50 9.03
C THR A 112 -1.30 -7.12 7.84
N PHE A 113 -1.34 -7.93 6.78
CA PHE A 113 -2.08 -7.65 5.56
C PHE A 113 -3.45 -8.37 5.57
N GLY A 114 -4.47 -7.66 6.05
CA GLY A 114 -5.88 -8.06 5.96
C GLY A 114 -6.70 -7.04 5.14
N HIS A 115 -8.04 -7.18 5.16
CA HIS A 115 -8.97 -6.34 4.39
C HIS A 115 -8.72 -4.84 4.51
N VAL A 116 -8.45 -4.32 5.71
CA VAL A 116 -8.22 -2.87 5.89
C VAL A 116 -7.03 -2.40 5.07
N LYS A 117 -5.88 -3.09 5.15
CA LYS A 117 -4.71 -2.72 4.34
C LYS A 117 -4.93 -2.97 2.86
N ALA A 118 -5.62 -4.05 2.49
CA ALA A 118 -5.93 -4.35 1.11
C ALA A 118 -6.77 -3.22 0.48
N GLN A 119 -7.81 -2.77 1.18
CA GLN A 119 -8.66 -1.68 0.74
C GLN A 119 -7.92 -0.34 0.70
N LYS A 120 -7.08 -0.04 1.70
CA LYS A 120 -6.30 1.21 1.71
C LYS A 120 -5.24 1.20 0.61
N THR A 121 -4.71 0.02 0.28
CA THR A 121 -3.82 -0.16 -0.87
C THR A 121 -4.54 0.18 -2.17
N LEU A 122 -5.71 -0.41 -2.42
CA LEU A 122 -6.49 -0.10 -3.63
C LEU A 122 -6.77 1.40 -3.77
N HIS A 123 -7.22 2.04 -2.69
CA HIS A 123 -7.52 3.48 -2.72
C HIS A 123 -6.30 4.36 -3.02
N LEU A 124 -5.17 4.13 -2.35
CA LEU A 124 -3.99 4.95 -2.54
C LEU A 124 -3.32 4.68 -3.90
N VAL A 125 -3.31 3.43 -4.36
CA VAL A 125 -2.79 3.07 -5.69
C VAL A 125 -3.61 3.73 -6.80
N GLU A 126 -4.95 3.66 -6.72
CA GLU A 126 -5.85 4.31 -7.68
C GLU A 126 -5.52 5.79 -7.86
N ALA A 127 -5.39 6.52 -6.74
CA ALA A 127 -5.13 7.94 -6.76
C ALA A 127 -3.70 8.28 -7.25
N LEU A 128 -2.67 7.54 -6.82
CA LEU A 128 -1.28 7.85 -7.16
C LEU A 128 -0.87 7.40 -8.55
N ALA A 129 -1.40 6.28 -9.01
CA ALA A 129 -1.19 5.80 -10.37
C ALA A 129 -2.10 6.52 -11.38
N GLN A 130 -3.07 7.31 -10.91
CA GLN A 130 -4.07 8.00 -11.74
C GLN A 130 -4.80 7.05 -12.69
N ILE A 131 -5.21 5.90 -12.16
CA ILE A 131 -5.95 4.87 -12.89
C ILE A 131 -7.37 4.75 -12.36
N ASP A 132 -8.28 4.27 -13.19
CA ASP A 132 -9.61 3.86 -12.75
C ASP A 132 -9.57 2.39 -12.32
N LEU A 133 -9.84 2.11 -11.04
CA LEU A 133 -9.97 0.74 -10.53
C LEU A 133 -11.41 0.22 -10.55
N GLY A 134 -12.36 0.96 -11.14
CA GLY A 134 -13.78 0.61 -11.12
C GLY A 134 -14.44 0.84 -9.75
N ARG A 135 -13.77 1.57 -8.85
CA ARG A 135 -14.24 1.80 -7.47
C ARG A 135 -15.29 2.92 -7.40
N ALA A 136 -16.13 2.88 -6.39
CA ALA A 136 -17.04 3.94 -5.97
C ALA A 136 -16.83 4.22 -4.46
N PRO A 137 -15.71 4.87 -4.09
CA PRO A 137 -15.34 5.01 -2.69
C PRO A 137 -16.24 6.00 -1.94
N ILE A 138 -16.68 5.60 -0.75
CA ILE A 138 -17.46 6.42 0.18
C ILE A 138 -16.67 6.78 1.44
N LYS A 139 -17.09 7.86 2.10
CA LYS A 139 -16.66 8.23 3.45
C LYS A 139 -17.29 7.25 4.45
N ASP A 140 -16.46 6.49 5.13
CA ASP A 140 -16.87 5.51 6.15
C ASP A 140 -16.11 5.75 7.47
N ALA A 141 -16.65 5.22 8.58
CA ALA A 141 -15.99 5.20 9.88
C ALA A 141 -14.56 4.65 9.77
N ALA A 142 -14.37 3.61 8.94
CA ALA A 142 -13.09 2.97 8.66
C ALA A 142 -12.27 3.68 7.55
N GLY A 143 -12.57 4.95 7.23
CA GLY A 143 -11.89 5.73 6.18
C GLY A 143 -12.48 5.55 4.77
N PRO A 144 -11.73 5.79 3.69
CA PRO A 144 -12.26 5.63 2.33
C PRO A 144 -12.54 4.15 2.07
N ASN A 145 -13.78 3.83 1.71
CA ASN A 145 -14.30 2.47 1.73
C ASN A 145 -15.06 2.15 0.44
N ASP A 146 -14.87 0.93 -0.04
CA ASP A 146 -15.68 0.33 -1.10
C ASP A 146 -15.63 -1.20 -0.91
N PHE A 147 -16.48 -1.70 0.00
CA PHE A 147 -16.51 -3.12 0.33
C PHE A 147 -17.09 -3.97 -0.80
N ALA A 148 -18.04 -3.45 -1.58
CA ALA A 148 -18.65 -4.18 -2.68
C ALA A 148 -17.63 -4.48 -3.78
N HIS A 149 -16.83 -3.49 -4.16
CA HIS A 149 -15.72 -3.66 -5.11
C HIS A 149 -14.69 -4.66 -4.60
N MET A 150 -14.22 -4.51 -3.36
CA MET A 150 -13.22 -5.41 -2.77
C MET A 150 -13.71 -6.86 -2.75
N ARG A 151 -14.97 -7.10 -2.34
CA ARG A 151 -15.56 -8.45 -2.35
C ARG A 151 -15.68 -9.04 -3.75
N THR A 152 -15.92 -8.20 -4.76
CA THR A 152 -15.97 -8.65 -6.16
C THR A 152 -14.59 -9.11 -6.64
N ALA A 153 -13.54 -8.37 -6.30
CA ALA A 153 -12.16 -8.77 -6.58
C ALA A 153 -11.76 -10.05 -5.82
N GLU A 154 -12.15 -10.19 -4.55
CA GLU A 154 -11.92 -11.41 -3.76
C GLU A 154 -12.69 -12.62 -4.30
N LYS A 155 -13.93 -12.42 -4.73
CA LYS A 155 -14.72 -13.47 -5.39
C LYS A 155 -14.02 -13.96 -6.65
N TRP A 156 -13.58 -13.04 -7.50
CA TRP A 156 -12.81 -13.37 -8.69
C TRP A 156 -11.52 -14.13 -8.35
N ALA A 157 -10.77 -13.69 -7.34
CA ALA A 157 -9.54 -14.36 -6.92
C ALA A 157 -9.81 -15.80 -6.45
N ARG A 158 -10.89 -16.02 -5.68
CA ARG A 158 -11.30 -17.33 -5.20
C ARG A 158 -11.73 -18.26 -6.33
N GLU A 159 -12.55 -17.77 -7.27
CA GLU A 159 -13.04 -18.53 -8.43
C GLU A 159 -11.91 -18.95 -9.38
N ASN A 160 -10.75 -18.26 -9.32
CA ASN A 160 -9.58 -18.55 -10.13
C ASN A 160 -8.49 -19.35 -9.39
N ASP A 161 -8.78 -19.87 -8.19
CA ASP A 161 -7.81 -20.54 -7.31
C ASP A 161 -6.56 -19.67 -7.01
N TYR A 162 -6.73 -18.34 -7.00
CA TYR A 162 -5.63 -17.40 -6.78
C TYR A 162 -5.33 -17.25 -5.30
N TYR A 163 -6.26 -16.69 -4.53
CA TYR A 163 -6.17 -16.52 -3.08
C TYR A 163 -7.55 -16.28 -2.47
N ASP A 164 -7.61 -16.29 -1.13
CA ASP A 164 -8.79 -15.88 -0.36
C ASP A 164 -8.40 -15.10 0.90
N PHE A 165 -9.34 -14.33 1.45
CA PHE A 165 -9.24 -13.76 2.79
C PHE A 165 -10.10 -14.56 3.76
N VAL A 166 -9.45 -15.28 4.67
CA VAL A 166 -10.13 -16.13 5.65
C VAL A 166 -10.19 -15.40 6.99
N GLN A 167 -11.37 -15.38 7.61
CA GLN A 167 -11.56 -14.79 8.93
C GLN A 167 -10.68 -15.51 9.96
N ARG A 168 -10.02 -14.75 10.83
CA ARG A 168 -9.19 -15.33 11.89
C ARG A 168 -10.04 -16.11 12.89
N PRO A 169 -9.43 -17.11 13.58
CA PRO A 169 -10.13 -17.89 14.60
C PRO A 169 -10.77 -17.02 15.67
N GLU A 170 -11.76 -17.59 16.35
CA GLU A 170 -12.52 -16.94 17.41
C GLU A 170 -11.62 -16.27 18.46
N GLY A 171 -11.97 -15.04 18.83
CA GLY A 171 -11.15 -14.18 19.72
C GLY A 171 -10.09 -13.32 19.01
N LYS A 172 -9.84 -13.51 17.70
CA LYS A 172 -8.93 -12.65 16.91
C LYS A 172 -9.70 -11.89 15.84
N ARG A 173 -9.60 -10.55 15.84
CA ARG A 173 -10.18 -9.70 14.81
C ARG A 173 -9.36 -9.70 13.52
N GLY A 174 -10.05 -9.62 12.38
CA GLY A 174 -9.45 -9.45 11.05
C GLY A 174 -9.40 -10.72 10.22
N TYR A 175 -8.72 -10.62 9.07
CA TYR A 175 -8.63 -11.66 8.06
C TYR A 175 -7.16 -11.98 7.78
N ASP A 176 -6.88 -13.24 7.47
CA ASP A 176 -5.61 -13.71 6.96
C ASP A 176 -5.73 -13.97 5.45
N PHE A 177 -4.74 -13.50 4.69
CA PHE A 177 -4.60 -13.84 3.28
C PHE A 177 -4.07 -15.27 3.14
N VAL A 178 -4.83 -16.12 2.43
CA VAL A 178 -4.52 -17.52 2.19
C VAL A 178 -4.31 -17.74 0.69
N LYS A 179 -3.16 -18.31 0.33
CA LYS A 179 -2.81 -18.59 -1.07
C LYS A 179 -3.64 -19.75 -1.61
N GLY A 180 -4.16 -19.60 -2.82
CA GLY A 180 -4.82 -20.66 -3.57
C GLY A 180 -3.83 -21.55 -4.33
N LYS A 181 -4.35 -22.59 -4.98
CA LYS A 181 -3.54 -23.60 -5.68
C LYS A 181 -2.74 -23.02 -6.84
N ARG A 182 -3.26 -21.98 -7.50
CA ARG A 182 -2.65 -21.30 -8.65
C ARG A 182 -1.98 -19.98 -8.27
N TYR A 183 -1.67 -19.78 -6.98
CA TYR A 183 -1.13 -18.50 -6.50
C TYR A 183 0.12 -18.05 -7.24
N SER A 184 1.10 -18.94 -7.43
CA SER A 184 2.36 -18.59 -8.11
C SER A 184 2.16 -18.22 -9.58
N GLU A 185 1.26 -18.91 -10.29
CA GLU A 185 0.92 -18.63 -11.69
C GLU A 185 0.28 -17.24 -11.82
N TRP A 186 -0.72 -16.97 -10.98
CA TRP A 186 -1.40 -15.68 -10.98
C TRP A 186 -0.53 -14.54 -10.47
N LEU A 187 0.36 -14.78 -9.51
CA LEU A 187 1.30 -13.76 -9.03
C LEU A 187 2.26 -13.33 -10.15
N ALA A 188 2.73 -14.26 -10.98
CA ALA A 188 3.55 -13.93 -12.15
C ALA A 188 2.81 -13.01 -13.13
N ARG A 189 1.54 -13.31 -13.42
CA ARG A 189 0.68 -12.46 -14.26
C ARG A 189 0.41 -11.10 -13.62
N ALA A 190 0.18 -11.09 -12.31
CA ALA A 190 -0.08 -9.88 -11.54
C ALA A 190 1.12 -8.93 -11.58
N LEU A 191 2.35 -9.44 -11.37
CA LEU A 191 3.58 -8.65 -11.47
C LEU A 191 3.71 -7.99 -12.84
N GLY A 192 3.48 -8.74 -13.93
CA GLY A 192 3.50 -8.17 -15.29
C GLY A 192 2.40 -7.13 -15.52
N ALA A 193 1.18 -7.37 -15.02
CA ALA A 193 0.05 -6.45 -15.20
C ALA A 193 0.22 -5.13 -14.43
N VAL A 194 0.82 -5.16 -13.23
CA VAL A 194 0.99 -3.96 -12.39
C VAL A 194 2.31 -3.21 -12.64
N GLU A 195 3.20 -3.76 -13.46
CA GLU A 195 4.53 -3.17 -13.71
C GLU A 195 4.49 -1.69 -14.14
N PRO A 196 3.58 -1.25 -15.03
CA PRO A 196 3.46 0.18 -15.36
C PRO A 196 3.17 1.10 -14.16
N TYR A 197 2.65 0.54 -13.07
CA TYR A 197 2.23 1.26 -11.86
C TYR A 197 3.11 0.94 -10.65
N LYS A 198 4.25 0.25 -10.87
CA LYS A 198 5.14 -0.22 -9.82
C LYS A 198 5.59 0.88 -8.86
N SER A 199 5.93 2.06 -9.37
CA SER A 199 6.35 3.20 -8.54
C SER A 199 5.28 3.62 -7.52
N ALA A 200 4.01 3.70 -7.95
CA ALA A 200 2.89 4.01 -7.07
C ALA A 200 2.69 2.91 -6.03
N LEU A 201 2.69 1.64 -6.45
CA LEU A 201 2.51 0.49 -5.57
C LEU A 201 3.63 0.40 -4.52
N ASP A 202 4.89 0.58 -4.92
CA ASP A 202 6.06 0.56 -4.03
C ASP A 202 5.93 1.63 -2.93
N ARG A 203 5.52 2.85 -3.28
CA ARG A 203 5.30 3.95 -2.33
C ARG A 203 4.15 3.64 -1.36
N VAL A 204 3.04 3.12 -1.86
CA VAL A 204 1.88 2.72 -1.04
C VAL A 204 2.27 1.62 -0.06
N VAL A 205 2.96 0.59 -0.51
CA VAL A 205 3.33 -0.54 0.36
C VAL A 205 4.38 -0.12 1.38
N ARG A 206 5.37 0.69 1.02
CA ARG A 206 6.33 1.26 1.98
C ARG A 206 5.63 2.07 3.07
N LEU A 207 4.61 2.85 2.71
CA LEU A 207 3.81 3.63 3.66
C LEU A 207 3.00 2.72 4.61
N LEU A 208 2.24 1.76 4.07
CA LEU A 208 1.26 0.98 4.83
C LEU A 208 1.86 -0.22 5.59
N MET A 209 2.95 -0.81 5.10
CA MET A 209 3.53 -2.01 5.71
C MET A 209 3.89 -1.87 7.19
N PRO A 210 4.53 -0.78 7.67
CA PRO A 210 4.84 -0.63 9.10
C PRO A 210 3.64 -0.25 9.97
N LEU A 211 2.48 0.08 9.37
CA LEU A 211 1.32 0.58 10.12
C LEU A 211 0.46 -0.57 10.65
N ASP A 212 -0.13 -0.34 11.82
CA ASP A 212 -1.29 -1.12 12.28
C ASP A 212 -2.56 -0.69 11.54
N THR A 213 -3.66 -1.41 11.77
CA THR A 213 -4.96 -1.15 11.13
C THR A 213 -5.45 0.28 11.34
N GLN A 214 -5.34 0.80 12.56
CA GLN A 214 -5.85 2.11 12.94
C GLN A 214 -5.07 3.23 12.24
N LYS A 215 -3.74 3.13 12.23
CA LYS A 215 -2.87 4.10 11.55
C LYS A 215 -3.00 4.02 10.03
N ALA A 216 -3.12 2.81 9.46
CA ALA A 216 -3.33 2.64 8.02
C ALA A 216 -4.64 3.29 7.56
N GLU A 217 -5.70 3.12 8.34
CA GLU A 217 -6.97 3.79 8.13
C GLU A 217 -6.84 5.31 8.21
N LEU A 218 -6.24 5.83 9.29
CA LEU A 218 -6.13 7.28 9.51
C LEU A 218 -5.35 7.96 8.39
N VAL A 219 -4.24 7.36 7.95
CA VAL A 219 -3.42 7.87 6.85
C VAL A 219 -4.20 7.88 5.52
N ALA A 220 -4.99 6.83 5.24
CA ALA A 220 -5.84 6.81 4.05
C ALA A 220 -6.98 7.84 4.12
N THR A 221 -7.57 8.06 5.30
CA THR A 221 -8.57 9.12 5.53
C THR A 221 -7.99 10.51 5.26
N VAL A 222 -6.80 10.81 5.80
CA VAL A 222 -6.14 12.10 5.58
C VAL A 222 -5.83 12.30 4.10
N TYR A 223 -5.28 11.29 3.43
CA TYR A 223 -4.99 11.38 2.00
C TYR A 223 -6.26 11.68 1.19
N ALA A 224 -7.35 10.96 1.47
CA ALA A 224 -8.62 11.14 0.76
C ALA A 224 -9.25 12.51 1.01
N ALA A 225 -9.27 12.97 2.26
CA ALA A 225 -9.76 14.29 2.64
C ALA A 225 -8.97 15.40 1.95
N TRP A 226 -7.64 15.32 1.99
CA TRP A 226 -6.77 16.26 1.28
C TRP A 226 -7.03 16.23 -0.23
N ASN A 227 -7.11 15.05 -0.84
CA ASN A 227 -7.35 14.93 -2.28
C ASN A 227 -8.73 15.47 -2.70
N ASN A 228 -9.76 15.25 -1.89
CA ASN A 228 -11.10 15.81 -2.12
C ASN A 228 -11.07 17.35 -2.14
N LEU A 229 -10.39 18.00 -1.20
CA LEU A 229 -10.26 19.46 -1.18
C LEU A 229 -9.58 19.98 -2.46
N LEU A 230 -8.55 19.28 -2.94
CA LEU A 230 -7.85 19.63 -4.18
C LEU A 230 -8.73 19.40 -5.42
N LEU A 231 -9.50 18.31 -5.46
CA LEU A 231 -10.48 18.04 -6.52
C LEU A 231 -11.56 19.12 -6.58
N ASP A 232 -11.94 19.66 -5.43
CA ASP A 232 -12.89 20.76 -5.32
C ASP A 232 -12.26 22.13 -5.66
N GLY A 233 -10.99 22.17 -6.11
CA GLY A 233 -10.29 23.37 -6.56
C GLY A 233 -9.66 24.22 -5.45
N HIS A 234 -9.64 23.73 -4.21
CA HIS A 234 -9.06 24.45 -3.08
C HIS A 234 -7.54 24.32 -3.04
N LYS A 235 -6.88 25.26 -2.34
CA LYS A 235 -5.47 25.17 -1.92
C LYS A 235 -5.44 24.99 -0.40
N PRO A 236 -5.66 23.77 0.11
CA PRO A 236 -5.96 23.57 1.51
C PRO A 236 -4.73 23.79 2.39
N THR A 237 -4.91 24.50 3.50
CA THR A 237 -3.95 24.54 4.59
C THR A 237 -3.99 23.22 5.37
N GLU A 238 -3.01 23.00 6.25
CA GLU A 238 -3.04 21.84 7.14
C GLU A 238 -4.27 21.82 8.05
N ALA A 239 -4.77 22.99 8.47
CA ALA A 239 -5.98 23.09 9.27
C ALA A 239 -7.22 22.63 8.49
N ASP A 240 -7.30 22.98 7.20
CA ASP A 240 -8.39 22.54 6.31
C ASP A 240 -8.37 21.03 6.10
N ILE A 241 -7.18 20.45 5.89
CA ILE A 241 -7.02 18.99 5.74
C ILE A 241 -7.46 18.26 7.01
N VAL A 242 -7.04 18.75 8.19
CA VAL A 242 -7.43 18.14 9.47
C VAL A 242 -8.94 18.26 9.69
N HIS A 243 -9.53 19.42 9.38
CA HIS A 243 -10.96 19.63 9.51
C HIS A 243 -11.76 18.68 8.60
N GLU A 244 -11.37 18.57 7.33
CA GLU A 244 -12.03 17.67 6.38
C GLU A 244 -11.89 16.19 6.78
N ALA A 245 -10.72 15.78 7.27
CA ALA A 245 -10.45 14.39 7.66
C ALA A 245 -11.08 13.98 8.99
N ARG A 246 -11.21 14.91 9.94
CA ARG A 246 -11.66 14.63 11.31
C ARG A 246 -13.13 14.98 11.55
N ASP A 247 -13.53 16.16 11.11
CA ASP A 247 -14.80 16.77 11.50
C ASP A 247 -15.87 16.53 10.42
N ASN A 248 -15.48 16.57 9.13
CA ASN A 248 -16.39 16.37 7.99
C ASN A 248 -16.34 14.97 7.35
N TRP A 249 -15.57 14.03 7.94
CA TRP A 249 -15.42 12.69 7.37
C TRP A 249 -16.49 11.72 7.85
N HIS A 250 -16.52 11.45 9.15
CA HIS A 250 -17.47 10.57 9.83
C HIS A 250 -17.41 10.87 11.34
N PRO A 251 -18.52 10.84 12.11
CA PRO A 251 -18.52 11.15 13.54
C PRO A 251 -17.44 10.41 14.36
N ASP A 252 -17.24 9.12 14.11
CA ASP A 252 -16.20 8.29 14.73
C ASP A 252 -14.78 8.85 14.59
N LYS A 253 -14.49 9.71 13.61
CA LYS A 253 -13.16 10.31 13.45
C LYS A 253 -12.83 11.31 14.56
N GLN A 254 -13.84 11.85 15.24
CA GLN A 254 -13.63 12.80 16.34
C GLN A 254 -13.03 12.17 17.59
N GLN A 255 -13.06 10.82 17.71
CA GLN A 255 -12.37 10.07 18.76
C GLN A 255 -10.84 10.23 18.68
N TYR A 256 -10.31 10.56 17.50
CA TYR A 256 -8.89 10.83 17.29
C TYR A 256 -8.58 12.31 17.55
N THR A 257 -7.40 12.58 18.07
CA THR A 257 -6.91 13.94 18.32
C THR A 257 -6.46 14.61 17.02
N ARG A 258 -6.56 15.94 16.95
CA ARG A 258 -6.03 16.72 15.82
C ARG A 258 -4.54 16.46 15.58
N GLN A 259 -3.77 16.18 16.63
CA GLN A 259 -2.35 15.85 16.52
C GLN A 259 -2.12 14.55 15.72
N GLN A 260 -2.93 13.52 15.92
CA GLN A 260 -2.82 12.26 15.16
C GLN A 260 -3.09 12.48 13.65
N PHE A 261 -3.98 13.40 13.28
CA PHE A 261 -4.19 13.77 11.88
C PHE A 261 -2.98 14.52 11.30
N ARG A 262 -2.35 15.42 12.07
CA ARG A 262 -1.11 16.10 11.63
C ARG A 262 0.04 15.12 11.43
N GLU A 263 0.22 14.18 12.36
CA GLU A 263 1.22 13.11 12.22
C GLU A 263 0.99 12.27 10.95
N ALA A 264 -0.27 12.01 10.59
CA ALA A 264 -0.60 11.34 9.34
C ALA A 264 -0.27 12.20 8.10
N ILE A 265 -0.49 13.53 8.15
CA ILE A 265 -0.08 14.46 7.08
C ILE A 265 1.45 14.45 6.91
N ASP A 266 2.22 14.57 8.00
CA ASP A 266 3.69 14.55 7.95
C ASP A 266 4.22 13.21 7.43
N ARG A 267 3.55 12.11 7.79
CA ARG A 267 3.88 10.79 7.27
C ARG A 267 3.64 10.67 5.77
N LEU A 268 2.54 11.22 5.27
CA LEU A 268 2.29 11.28 3.82
C LEU A 268 3.37 12.10 3.11
N ARG A 269 3.69 13.30 3.63
CA ARG A 269 4.75 14.17 3.07
C ARG A 269 6.11 13.47 3.03
N SER A 270 6.54 12.84 4.12
CA SER A 270 7.83 12.14 4.20
C SER A 270 7.95 10.92 3.27
N HIS A 271 6.83 10.34 2.84
CA HIS A 271 6.81 9.26 1.83
C HIS A 271 6.56 9.80 0.40
N GLY A 272 6.53 11.13 0.23
CA GLY A 272 6.22 11.82 -1.02
C GLY A 272 4.77 11.62 -1.49
N MET A 273 3.88 11.22 -0.59
CA MET A 273 2.48 10.85 -0.86
C MET A 273 1.56 12.08 -0.73
N VAL A 274 1.94 13.17 -1.39
CA VAL A 274 1.14 14.40 -1.46
C VAL A 274 0.14 14.25 -2.61
N PRO A 275 -1.18 14.30 -2.37
CA PRO A 275 -2.17 14.19 -3.43
C PRO A 275 -2.10 15.39 -4.38
N THR A 276 -2.52 15.19 -5.62
CA THR A 276 -2.49 16.21 -6.68
C THR A 276 -3.89 16.65 -7.12
N GLY A 277 -4.95 16.21 -6.45
CA GLY A 277 -6.34 16.47 -6.88
C GLY A 277 -6.71 15.67 -8.12
N ALA A 278 -6.29 14.41 -8.19
CA ALA A 278 -6.56 13.49 -9.31
C ALA A 278 -7.22 12.19 -8.82
N GLY A 279 -7.78 11.43 -9.75
CA GLY A 279 -8.47 10.16 -9.45
C GLY A 279 -9.89 10.37 -8.91
N LYS A 280 -10.44 9.33 -8.27
CA LYS A 280 -11.83 9.34 -7.82
C LYS A 280 -12.03 10.14 -6.54
N ARG A 281 -13.07 10.98 -6.55
CA ARG A 281 -13.56 11.66 -5.36
C ARG A 281 -14.17 10.64 -4.40
N VAL A 282 -13.86 10.76 -3.11
CA VAL A 282 -14.53 9.96 -2.07
C VAL A 282 -15.78 10.71 -1.63
N THR A 283 -16.94 10.13 -1.91
CA THR A 283 -18.24 10.77 -1.73
C THR A 283 -18.80 10.56 -0.32
N GLY A 284 -19.69 11.42 0.15
CA GLY A 284 -20.38 11.23 1.43
C GLY A 284 -21.37 10.06 1.38
N GLN A 285 -21.81 9.57 2.54
CA GLN A 285 -22.86 8.53 2.59
C GLN A 285 -24.22 9.03 2.04
N GLU A 286 -24.39 10.36 1.93
CA GLU A 286 -25.60 11.03 1.42
C GLU A 286 -25.72 11.01 -0.11
N SER A 287 -24.73 10.48 -0.83
CA SER A 287 -24.66 10.56 -2.30
C SER A 287 -25.49 9.50 -3.05
N PHE A 288 -26.39 8.78 -2.36
CA PHE A 288 -27.21 7.72 -2.94
C PHE A 288 -28.70 8.09 -3.09
N GLU A 289 -29.06 9.36 -2.94
CA GLU A 289 -30.37 9.88 -3.35
C GLU A 289 -30.25 10.71 -4.62
N LEU A 290 -30.13 10.05 -5.78
CA LEU A 290 -30.57 10.54 -7.10
C LEU A 290 -31.01 9.35 -7.97
#